data_AF-G4TI35-F1
#
_entry.id   AF-G4TI35-F1
#
_cell.length_a   1.000
_cell.length_b   1.000
_cell.length_c   1.000
_cell.angle_alpha   90.00
_cell.angle_beta   90.00
_cell.angle_gamma   90.00
#
_symmetry.space_group_name_H-M   'P 1'
#
loop_
_entity.id
_entity.type
_entity.pdbx_description
1 polymer ?
#
loop_
_entity_poly.entity_id
_entity_poly.type
_entity_poly.pdbx_seq_one_letter_code
_entity_poly.pdbx_strand_id
1 'polypeptide(L)'
;MTLSGRTLPLGLVSVSAASLGSTMSKLKTIRRLHTSLITRNTLVGPPHPVSNLRPVLYNGLPDQTQTNNYSPRELRSHVPVDGTKFQLELSMQRIDKFNHEFWADSNKRFYETKDAFLRARQPRLDLAKTPEERSQMEEEHLAEFYRFWVLSERDTQRQYTSEWLRAQYGSIWTAARFVWQGWMQRLLPS
;
A
#
# COMPACT_ATOMS: atom_id res chain seq x y z
N MET A 1 -31.14 32.33 56.75
CA MET A 1 -30.12 31.31 57.03
C MET A 1 -28.86 31.68 56.25
N THR A 2 -27.83 32.08 56.99
CA THR A 2 -26.44 32.37 56.60
C THR A 2 -25.75 31.08 56.08
N LEU A 3 -24.82 31.09 55.11
CA LEU A 3 -23.38 31.40 55.19
C LEU A 3 -22.83 31.33 53.73
N SER A 4 -22.20 32.36 53.14
CA SER A 4 -20.80 32.80 53.31
C SER A 4 -19.72 31.76 52.98
N GLY A 5 -18.98 31.99 51.88
CA GLY A 5 -17.70 31.37 51.53
C GLY A 5 -17.01 32.23 50.46
N ARG A 6 -16.33 33.31 50.82
CA ARG A 6 -14.89 33.43 51.16
C ARG A 6 -13.94 32.84 50.12
N THR A 7 -13.41 33.75 49.31
CA THR A 7 -12.14 33.75 48.59
C THR A 7 -10.93 33.55 49.53
N LEU A 8 -9.81 33.04 49.01
CA LEU A 8 -8.43 33.55 49.15
C LEU A 8 -7.41 32.59 48.45
N PRO A 9 -6.15 33.03 48.20
CA PRO A 9 -5.44 32.88 46.92
C PRO A 9 -4.32 31.83 46.91
N LEU A 10 -3.91 31.45 45.69
CA LEU A 10 -2.72 30.66 45.41
C LEU A 10 -1.46 31.51 45.67
N GLY A 11 -0.68 31.08 46.66
CA GLY A 11 0.61 31.65 47.02
C GLY A 11 1.70 31.34 46.00
N LEU A 12 2.47 32.39 45.68
CA LEU A 12 3.80 32.33 45.08
C LEU A 12 4.79 31.78 46.11
N VAL A 13 5.54 30.74 45.76
CA VAL A 13 6.79 30.39 46.45
C VAL A 13 7.90 30.30 45.41
N SER A 14 8.87 31.20 45.59
CA SER A 14 10.18 31.21 44.94
C SER A 14 11.06 30.11 45.52
N VAL A 15 11.81 29.39 44.68
CA VAL A 15 13.06 28.73 45.11
C VAL A 15 14.15 28.92 44.05
N SER A 16 15.30 29.31 44.59
CA SER A 16 16.53 29.80 44.00
C SER A 16 17.25 28.87 43.01
N ALA A 17 17.99 29.49 42.10
CA ALA A 17 18.94 28.87 41.21
C ALA A 17 20.21 28.38 41.95
N ALA A 18 20.64 27.17 41.64
CA ALA A 18 22.01 26.72 41.84
C ALA A 18 22.49 26.00 40.57
N SER A 19 23.44 26.64 39.89
CA SER A 19 24.27 26.08 38.82
C SER A 19 25.14 24.95 39.36
N LEU A 20 25.32 23.86 38.61
CA LEU A 20 26.55 23.06 38.56
C LEU A 20 26.44 22.01 37.43
N GLY A 21 27.46 21.97 36.56
CA GLY A 21 27.81 20.77 35.80
C GLY A 21 27.42 20.72 34.32
N SER A 22 28.03 21.59 33.50
CA SER A 22 28.16 21.32 32.07
C SER A 22 29.08 20.12 31.88
N THR A 23 28.50 18.96 31.58
CA THR A 23 29.24 17.84 30.99
C THR A 23 28.84 17.73 29.54
N MET A 24 29.77 18.09 28.64
CA MET A 24 29.64 17.85 27.21
C MET A 24 29.56 16.34 26.99
N SER A 25 28.34 15.80 26.91
CA SER A 25 28.12 14.53 26.26
C SER A 25 28.41 14.75 24.78
N LYS A 26 29.55 14.22 24.31
CA LYS A 26 29.76 13.98 22.89
C LYS A 26 28.69 12.98 22.45
N LEU A 27 27.51 13.49 22.10
CA LEU A 27 26.51 12.72 21.40
C LEU A 27 27.15 12.34 20.07
N LYS A 28 27.64 11.10 20.00
CA LYS A 28 27.98 10.47 18.73
C LYS A 28 26.69 10.53 17.91
N THR A 29 26.67 11.38 16.89
CA THR A 29 25.64 11.38 15.88
C THR A 29 25.50 9.96 15.38
N ILE A 30 24.45 9.27 15.82
CA ILE A 30 24.06 7.98 15.27
C ILE A 30 23.77 8.31 13.82
N ARG A 31 24.72 7.98 12.92
CA ARG A 31 24.45 7.99 11.49
C ARG A 31 23.33 7.00 11.32
N ARG A 32 22.10 7.51 11.22
CA ARG A 32 20.94 6.74 10.82
C ARG A 32 21.38 6.03 9.55
N LEU A 33 21.32 4.70 9.55
CA LEU A 33 21.55 3.91 8.35
C LEU A 33 20.49 4.37 7.35
N HIS A 34 20.84 5.33 6.50
CA HIS A 34 19.96 5.82 5.47
C HIS A 34 19.97 4.76 4.38
N THR A 35 19.01 3.84 4.45
CA THR A 35 18.78 2.83 3.43
C THR A 35 18.05 3.49 2.24
N SER A 36 18.59 4.57 1.67
CA SER A 36 18.21 4.88 0.30
C SER A 36 18.88 3.85 -0.58
N LEU A 37 18.21 2.71 -0.76
CA LEU A 37 18.43 1.89 -1.94
C LEU A 37 18.42 2.85 -3.14
N ILE A 38 19.42 2.73 -4.00
CA ILE A 38 19.48 3.46 -5.27
C ILE A 38 18.27 3.02 -6.09
N THR A 39 17.13 3.67 -5.90
CA THR A 39 15.99 3.60 -6.79
C THR A 39 16.39 4.41 -8.01
N ARG A 40 16.84 3.74 -9.06
CA ARG A 40 16.70 4.30 -10.41
C ARG A 40 15.23 4.71 -10.52
N ASN A 41 14.95 6.00 -10.80
CA ASN A 41 13.62 6.63 -10.81
C ASN A 41 12.51 5.66 -11.25
N THR A 42 11.87 4.98 -10.31
CA THR A 42 10.71 4.15 -10.61
C THR A 42 9.59 5.09 -11.07
N LEU A 43 9.24 5.05 -12.35
CA LEU A 43 8.22 5.94 -12.89
C LEU A 43 6.85 5.34 -12.60
N VAL A 44 6.00 6.12 -11.94
CA VAL A 44 4.64 5.71 -11.56
C VAL A 44 3.65 6.55 -12.35
N GLY A 45 2.74 5.89 -13.07
CA GLY A 45 1.73 6.54 -13.89
C GLY A 45 0.49 7.01 -13.12
N PRO A 46 -0.49 7.62 -13.82
CA PRO A 46 -1.78 7.99 -13.25
C PRO A 46 -2.58 6.75 -12.81
N PRO A 47 -3.59 6.91 -11.93
CA PRO A 47 -4.45 5.80 -11.53
C PRO A 47 -5.24 5.26 -12.72
N HIS A 48 -5.32 3.93 -12.84
CA HIS A 48 -6.09 3.28 -13.90
C HIS A 48 -7.60 3.47 -13.69
N PRO A 49 -8.41 3.74 -14.73
CA PRO A 49 -9.83 4.10 -14.60
C PRO A 49 -10.73 3.03 -13.97
N VAL A 50 -10.35 1.75 -14.09
CA VAL A 50 -11.14 0.63 -13.54
C VAL A 50 -10.57 0.14 -12.21
N SER A 51 -9.34 -0.38 -12.20
CA SER A 51 -8.70 -0.92 -11.00
C SER A 51 -8.18 0.11 -9.98
N ASN A 52 -8.09 1.40 -10.34
CA ASN A 52 -7.50 2.49 -9.52
C ASN A 52 -6.02 2.29 -9.11
N LEU A 53 -5.37 1.21 -9.57
CA LEU A 53 -3.94 0.98 -9.33
C LEU A 53 -3.10 1.84 -10.28
N ARG A 54 -1.90 2.22 -9.81
CA ARG A 54 -0.95 3.00 -10.61
C ARG A 54 0.03 2.06 -11.30
N PRO A 55 0.21 2.17 -12.63
CA PRO A 55 1.20 1.38 -13.33
C PRO A 55 2.61 1.83 -12.93
N VAL A 56 3.51 0.87 -12.78
CA VAL A 56 4.90 1.08 -12.39
C VAL A 56 5.81 0.66 -13.54
N LEU A 57 6.71 1.56 -13.96
CA LEU A 57 7.74 1.26 -14.96
C LEU A 57 9.03 0.87 -14.25
N TYR A 58 9.45 -0.37 -14.47
CA TYR A 58 10.69 -0.93 -13.96
C TYR A 58 11.82 -0.68 -14.97
N ASN A 59 12.66 0.33 -14.72
CA ASN A 59 13.73 0.83 -15.62
C ASN A 59 14.87 -0.16 -15.94
N GLY A 60 14.69 -1.47 -15.72
CA GLY A 60 15.65 -2.53 -16.03
C GLY A 60 15.05 -3.68 -16.85
N LEU A 61 13.77 -3.61 -17.21
CA LEU A 61 13.12 -4.62 -18.05
C LEU A 61 13.04 -4.11 -19.50
N PRO A 62 13.51 -4.89 -20.49
CA PRO A 62 13.26 -4.56 -21.89
C PRO A 62 11.76 -4.55 -22.15
N ASP A 63 11.31 -3.63 -23.01
CA ASP A 63 9.91 -3.51 -23.40
C ASP A 63 9.41 -4.85 -23.96
N GLN A 64 8.45 -5.48 -23.28
CA GLN A 64 7.91 -6.78 -23.67
C GLN A 64 7.10 -6.71 -24.97
N THR A 65 6.74 -5.51 -25.44
CA THR A 65 6.08 -5.33 -26.74
C THR A 65 7.06 -5.50 -27.91
N GLN A 66 8.37 -5.40 -27.67
CA GLN A 66 9.39 -5.81 -28.63
C GLN A 66 9.65 -7.30 -28.44
N THR A 67 8.86 -8.12 -29.14
CA THR A 67 9.08 -9.56 -29.27
C THR A 67 10.38 -9.80 -30.05
N ASN A 68 11.52 -9.62 -29.39
CA ASN A 68 12.78 -10.09 -29.90
C ASN A 68 12.79 -11.62 -29.76
N ASN A 69 12.93 -12.34 -30.88
CA ASN A 69 12.97 -13.81 -30.95
C ASN A 69 14.18 -14.46 -30.23
N TYR A 70 14.94 -13.67 -29.49
CA TYR A 70 16.16 -14.09 -28.81
C TYR A 70 15.86 -14.57 -27.39
N SER A 71 16.50 -15.66 -26.99
CA SER A 71 16.36 -16.17 -25.63
C SER A 71 16.85 -15.14 -24.59
N PRO A 72 16.31 -15.11 -23.35
CA PRO A 72 16.82 -14.25 -22.27
C PRO A 72 18.30 -14.47 -21.91
N ARG A 73 18.95 -15.47 -22.51
CA ARG A 73 20.39 -15.76 -22.39
C ARG A 73 21.21 -14.96 -23.41
N GLU A 74 20.67 -14.68 -24.59
CA GLU A 74 21.38 -13.99 -25.68
C GLU A 74 21.36 -12.47 -25.52
N LEU A 75 20.32 -11.90 -24.91
CA LEU A 75 20.25 -10.47 -24.57
C LEU A 75 21.19 -10.05 -23.42
N ARG A 76 21.89 -11.00 -22.77
CA ARG A 76 22.80 -10.73 -21.65
C ARG A 76 24.18 -10.25 -22.07
N SER A 77 24.49 -10.18 -23.36
CA SER A 77 25.86 -10.02 -23.84
C SER A 77 26.48 -8.62 -23.65
N HIS A 78 25.69 -7.56 -23.35
CA HIS A 78 26.23 -6.19 -23.39
C HIS A 78 25.94 -5.28 -22.18
N VAL A 79 25.29 -5.76 -21.12
CA VAL A 79 25.10 -5.00 -19.88
C VAL A 79 25.33 -5.93 -18.69
N PRO A 80 26.17 -5.58 -17.70
CA PRO A 80 26.23 -6.32 -16.43
C PRO A 80 24.93 -6.07 -15.69
N VAL A 81 23.89 -6.82 -16.04
CA VAL A 81 22.63 -6.83 -15.31
C VAL A 81 22.81 -7.84 -14.19
N ASP A 82 22.81 -7.36 -12.95
CA ASP A 82 22.76 -8.22 -11.77
C ASP A 82 21.57 -9.17 -11.91
N GLY A 83 21.82 -10.45 -12.19
CA GLY A 83 20.78 -11.43 -12.52
C GLY A 83 19.74 -11.59 -11.42
N THR A 84 20.13 -11.33 -10.16
CA THR A 84 19.23 -11.31 -8.99
C THR A 84 18.30 -10.09 -9.01
N LYS A 85 18.81 -8.91 -9.39
CA LYS A 85 18.02 -7.68 -9.48
C LYS A 85 17.00 -7.75 -10.61
N PHE A 86 17.40 -8.27 -11.77
CA PHE A 86 16.49 -8.51 -12.89
C PHE A 86 15.35 -9.48 -12.50
N GLN A 87 15.67 -10.55 -11.78
CA GLN A 87 14.65 -11.49 -11.27
C GLN A 87 13.66 -10.82 -10.32
N LEU A 88 14.15 -9.93 -9.44
CA LEU A 88 13.30 -9.17 -8.53
C LEU A 88 12.39 -8.18 -9.28
N GLU A 89 12.92 -7.42 -10.24
CA GLU A 89 12.11 -6.49 -11.04
C GLU A 89 11.04 -7.23 -11.84
N LEU A 90 11.38 -8.39 -12.42
CA LEU A 90 10.43 -9.22 -13.15
C LEU A 90 9.36 -9.81 -12.21
N SER A 91 9.71 -10.21 -10.98
CA SER A 91 8.74 -10.73 -10.02
C SER A 91 7.77 -9.65 -9.55
N MET A 92 8.27 -8.43 -9.31
CA MET A 92 7.44 -7.27 -8.96
C MET A 92 6.48 -6.90 -10.10
N GLN A 93 6.96 -6.83 -11.35
CA GLN A 93 6.10 -6.57 -12.51
C GLN A 93 4.97 -7.59 -12.65
N ARG A 94 5.26 -8.88 -12.42
CA ARG A 94 4.24 -9.94 -12.45
C ARG A 94 3.20 -9.78 -11.35
N ILE A 95 3.63 -9.41 -10.13
CA ILE A 95 2.73 -9.16 -9.00
C ILE A 95 1.84 -7.94 -9.29
N ASP A 96 2.39 -6.87 -9.85
CA ASP A 96 1.60 -5.69 -10.23
C ASP A 96 0.56 -6.00 -11.30
N LYS A 97 0.93 -6.79 -12.31
CA LYS A 97 -0.02 -7.26 -13.33
C LYS A 97 -1.14 -8.09 -12.72
N PHE A 98 -0.79 -9.05 -11.85
CA PHE A 98 -1.76 -9.87 -11.13
C PHE A 98 -2.72 -9.02 -10.29
N ASN A 99 -2.20 -8.07 -9.52
CA ASN A 99 -3.02 -7.15 -8.72
C ASN A 99 -3.95 -6.34 -9.63
N HIS A 100 -3.43 -5.81 -10.74
CA HIS A 100 -4.21 -5.03 -11.68
C HIS A 100 -5.38 -5.83 -12.25
N GLU A 101 -5.13 -7.04 -12.74
CA GLU A 101 -6.14 -7.93 -13.31
C GLU A 101 -7.23 -8.24 -12.26
N PHE A 102 -6.82 -8.62 -11.05
CA PHE A 102 -7.75 -8.92 -9.96
C PHE A 102 -8.64 -7.73 -9.60
N TRP A 103 -8.04 -6.55 -9.37
CA TRP A 103 -8.80 -5.37 -8.95
C TRP A 103 -9.65 -4.78 -10.08
N ALA A 104 -9.23 -4.90 -11.34
CA ALA A 104 -10.06 -4.51 -12.48
C ALA A 104 -11.33 -5.36 -12.54
N ASP A 105 -11.18 -6.67 -12.38
CA ASP A 105 -12.27 -7.63 -12.44
C ASP A 105 -13.20 -7.54 -11.21
N SER A 106 -12.64 -7.40 -10.01
CA SER A 106 -13.40 -7.15 -8.77
C SER A 106 -14.23 -5.86 -8.87
N ASN A 107 -13.64 -4.76 -9.36
CA ASN A 107 -14.37 -3.50 -9.48
C ASN A 107 -15.47 -3.59 -10.54
N LYS A 108 -15.21 -4.28 -11.65
CA LYS A 108 -16.22 -4.54 -12.68
C LYS A 108 -17.42 -5.31 -12.10
N ARG A 109 -17.18 -6.44 -11.42
CA ARG A 109 -18.23 -7.22 -10.75
C ARG A 109 -18.99 -6.39 -9.71
N PHE A 110 -18.29 -5.56 -8.95
CA PHE A 110 -18.90 -4.69 -7.95
C PHE A 110 -19.92 -3.75 -8.59
N TYR A 111 -19.55 -3.01 -9.64
CA TYR A 111 -20.45 -2.08 -10.31
C TYR A 111 -21.61 -2.81 -10.99
N GLU A 112 -21.35 -3.91 -11.70
CA GLU A 112 -22.40 -4.71 -12.35
C GLU A 112 -23.43 -5.23 -11.35
N THR A 113 -22.97 -5.77 -10.22
CA THR A 113 -23.82 -6.33 -9.17
C THR A 113 -24.58 -5.22 -8.44
N LYS A 114 -23.91 -4.11 -8.12
CA LYS A 114 -24.54 -2.95 -7.48
C LYS A 114 -25.66 -2.38 -8.35
N ASP A 115 -25.40 -2.20 -9.63
CA ASP A 115 -26.37 -1.62 -10.56
C ASP A 115 -27.55 -2.58 -10.81
N ALA A 116 -27.31 -3.89 -10.84
CA ALA A 116 -28.38 -4.88 -10.86
C ALA A 116 -29.22 -4.85 -9.57
N PHE A 117 -28.57 -4.77 -8.41
CA PHE A 117 -29.22 -4.71 -7.11
C PHE A 117 -30.11 -3.47 -6.97
N LEU A 118 -29.60 -2.28 -7.32
CA LEU A 118 -30.36 -1.03 -7.27
C LEU A 118 -31.52 -1.04 -8.25
N ARG A 119 -31.34 -1.53 -9.49
CA ARG A 119 -32.43 -1.69 -10.45
C ARG A 119 -33.56 -2.57 -9.93
N ALA A 120 -33.23 -3.66 -9.24
CA ALA A 120 -34.22 -4.55 -8.64
C ALA A 120 -35.00 -3.90 -7.48
N ARG A 121 -34.43 -2.87 -6.83
CA ARG A 121 -35.06 -2.11 -5.74
C ARG A 121 -35.73 -0.82 -6.19
N GLN A 122 -35.55 -0.40 -7.45
CA GLN A 122 -36.18 0.80 -8.01
C GLN A 122 -37.69 0.87 -7.75
N PRO A 123 -38.50 -0.20 -7.95
CA PRO A 123 -39.94 -0.12 -7.70
C PRO A 123 -40.30 0.17 -6.24
N ARG A 124 -39.43 -0.19 -5.29
CA ARG A 124 -39.62 0.10 -3.86
C ARG A 124 -39.26 1.55 -3.54
N LEU A 125 -38.21 2.08 -4.18
CA LEU A 125 -37.82 3.49 -4.06
C LEU A 125 -38.89 4.43 -4.63
N ASP A 126 -39.56 4.01 -5.70
CA ASP A 126 -40.63 4.79 -6.34
C ASP A 126 -41.88 4.93 -5.45
N LEU A 127 -41.99 4.16 -4.35
CA LEU A 127 -43.07 4.27 -3.37
C LEU A 127 -42.83 5.34 -2.29
N ALA A 128 -41.62 5.90 -2.22
CA ALA A 128 -41.30 6.96 -1.26
C ALA A 128 -42.17 8.19 -1.53
N LYS A 129 -42.75 8.78 -0.47
CA LYS A 129 -43.65 9.93 -0.59
C LYS A 129 -42.90 11.24 -0.52
N THR A 130 -41.74 11.25 0.14
CA THR A 130 -40.87 12.42 0.26
C THR A 130 -39.46 12.13 -0.25
N PRO A 131 -38.70 13.18 -0.65
CA PRO A 131 -37.28 13.04 -0.99
C PRO A 131 -36.43 12.45 0.15
N GLU A 132 -36.74 12.80 1.40
CA GLU A 132 -36.03 12.32 2.59
C GLU A 132 -36.29 10.83 2.87
N GLU A 133 -37.53 10.39 2.69
CA GLU A 133 -37.87 8.96 2.79
C GLU A 133 -37.12 8.17 1.71
N ARG A 134 -37.07 8.70 0.48
CA ARG A 134 -36.34 8.08 -0.61
C ARG A 134 -34.85 7.95 -0.28
N SER A 135 -34.20 9.01 0.21
CA SER A 135 -32.77 8.96 0.54
C SER A 135 -32.47 7.95 1.65
N GLN A 136 -33.32 7.86 2.67
CA GLN A 136 -33.19 6.85 3.74
C GLN A 136 -33.30 5.42 3.19
N MET A 137 -34.26 5.17 2.31
CA MET A 137 -34.41 3.86 1.67
C MET A 137 -33.24 3.52 0.74
N GLU A 138 -32.68 4.51 0.02
CA GLU A 138 -31.48 4.32 -0.79
C GLU A 138 -30.27 3.92 0.09
N GLU A 139 -30.08 4.59 1.23
CA GLU A 139 -29.03 4.24 2.19
C GLU A 139 -29.19 2.83 2.76
N GLU A 140 -30.42 2.44 3.13
CA GLU A 140 -30.72 1.09 3.61
C GLU A 140 -30.40 0.02 2.56
N HIS A 141 -30.82 0.25 1.31
CA HIS A 141 -30.54 -0.66 0.20
C HIS A 141 -29.05 -0.75 -0.11
N LEU A 142 -28.32 0.37 -0.06
CA LEU A 142 -26.86 0.36 -0.23
C LEU A 142 -26.17 -0.39 0.91
N ALA A 143 -26.60 -0.22 2.15
CA ALA A 143 -26.05 -0.94 3.30
C ALA A 143 -26.30 -2.46 3.18
N GLU A 144 -27.50 -2.87 2.76
CA GLU A 144 -27.83 -4.27 2.46
C GLU A 144 -26.93 -4.84 1.37
N PHE A 145 -26.76 -4.09 0.27
CA PHE A 145 -25.86 -4.47 -0.82
C PHE A 145 -24.43 -4.65 -0.35
N TYR A 146 -23.86 -3.71 0.41
CA TYR A 146 -22.47 -3.82 0.88
C TYR A 146 -22.25 -5.04 1.77
N ARG A 147 -23.20 -5.34 2.66
CA ARG A 147 -23.15 -6.56 3.48
C ARG A 147 -23.16 -7.82 2.62
N PHE A 148 -24.06 -7.88 1.64
CA PHE A 148 -24.15 -8.98 0.69
C PHE A 148 -22.84 -9.14 -0.11
N TRP A 149 -22.33 -8.04 -0.67
CA TRP A 149 -21.11 -8.03 -1.48
C TRP A 149 -19.92 -8.60 -0.72
N VAL A 150 -19.66 -8.10 0.50
CA VAL A 150 -18.53 -8.56 1.33
C VAL A 150 -18.63 -10.05 1.64
N LEU A 151 -19.84 -10.55 1.89
CA LEU A 151 -20.05 -11.99 2.13
C LEU A 151 -19.83 -12.81 0.86
N SER A 152 -20.33 -12.34 -0.28
CA SER A 152 -20.20 -13.04 -1.57
C SER A 152 -18.75 -13.10 -2.07
N GLU A 153 -17.96 -12.04 -1.84
CA GLU A 153 -16.60 -11.93 -2.35
C GLU A 153 -15.56 -12.52 -1.39
N ARG A 154 -15.98 -13.04 -0.22
CA ARG A 154 -15.08 -13.50 0.85
C ARG A 154 -14.10 -14.57 0.39
N ASP A 155 -14.57 -15.57 -0.34
CA ASP A 155 -13.73 -16.69 -0.77
C ASP A 155 -12.78 -16.27 -1.90
N THR A 156 -13.25 -15.45 -2.85
CA THR A 156 -12.43 -14.83 -3.89
C THR A 156 -11.30 -13.99 -3.28
N GLN A 157 -11.60 -13.15 -2.29
CA GLN A 157 -10.61 -12.35 -1.58
C GLN A 157 -9.61 -13.21 -0.80
N ARG A 158 -10.06 -14.32 -0.21
CA ARG A 158 -9.18 -15.28 0.48
C ARG A 158 -8.22 -15.93 -0.52
N GLN A 159 -8.70 -16.38 -1.68
CA GLN A 159 -7.88 -16.96 -2.73
C GLN A 159 -6.83 -15.96 -3.22
N TYR A 160 -7.25 -14.74 -3.58
CA TYR A 160 -6.35 -13.65 -3.96
C TYR A 160 -5.27 -13.40 -2.90
N THR A 161 -5.65 -13.30 -1.62
CA THR A 161 -4.70 -13.04 -0.54
C THR A 161 -3.67 -14.16 -0.43
N SER A 162 -4.10 -15.41 -0.59
CA SER A 162 -3.21 -16.57 -0.52
C SER A 162 -2.20 -16.62 -1.67
N GLU A 163 -2.65 -16.32 -2.90
CA GLU A 163 -1.81 -16.28 -4.09
C GLU A 163 -0.85 -15.09 -4.06
N TRP A 164 -1.36 -13.92 -3.67
CA TRP A 164 -0.56 -12.71 -3.49
C TRP A 164 0.54 -12.93 -2.46
N LEU A 165 0.23 -13.49 -1.29
CA LEU A 165 1.23 -13.82 -0.27
C LEU A 165 2.28 -14.80 -0.80
N ARG A 166 1.85 -15.87 -1.46
CA ARG A 166 2.76 -16.87 -2.06
C ARG A 166 3.73 -16.22 -3.04
N ALA A 167 3.25 -15.32 -3.90
CA ALA A 167 4.09 -14.59 -4.85
C ALA A 167 5.02 -13.57 -4.15
N GLN A 168 4.52 -12.88 -3.12
CA GLN A 168 5.27 -11.87 -2.37
C GLN A 168 6.42 -12.47 -1.57
N TYR A 169 6.23 -13.65 -0.94
CA TYR A 169 7.28 -14.32 -0.17
C TYR A 169 8.52 -14.65 -1.03
N GLY A 170 8.33 -15.09 -2.27
CA GLY A 170 9.44 -15.36 -3.19
C GLY A 170 10.27 -14.11 -3.52
N SER A 171 9.59 -12.97 -3.69
CA SER A 171 10.23 -11.68 -3.94
C SER A 171 11.00 -11.18 -2.71
N ILE A 172 10.41 -11.27 -1.52
CA ILE A 172 11.06 -10.89 -0.25
C ILE A 172 12.33 -11.71 -0.03
N TRP A 173 12.27 -13.02 -0.25
CA TRP A 173 13.44 -13.90 -0.12
C TRP A 173 14.56 -13.51 -1.09
N THR A 174 14.21 -13.24 -2.34
CA THR A 174 15.18 -12.82 -3.37
C THR A 174 15.82 -11.48 -3.03
N ALA A 175 15.03 -10.51 -2.55
CA ALA A 175 15.54 -9.23 -2.08
C ALA A 175 16.44 -9.37 -0.86
N ALA A 176 16.06 -10.19 0.13
CA ALA A 176 16.85 -10.46 1.32
C ALA A 176 18.21 -11.08 0.95
N ARG A 177 18.21 -12.06 0.04
CA ARG A 177 19.45 -12.66 -0.49
C ARG A 177 20.34 -11.63 -1.18
N PHE A 178 19.77 -10.75 -1.99
CA PHE A 178 20.53 -9.69 -2.67
C PHE A 178 21.21 -8.74 -1.67
N VAL A 179 20.48 -8.29 -0.64
CA VAL A 179 21.03 -7.43 0.43
C VAL A 179 22.12 -8.15 1.21
N TRP A 180 21.91 -9.42 1.56
CA TRP A 180 22.90 -10.24 2.26
C TRP A 180 24.20 -10.40 1.47
N GLN A 181 24.11 -10.67 0.17
CA GLN A 181 25.28 -10.78 -0.71
C GLN A 181 26.08 -9.47 -0.73
N GLY A 182 25.40 -8.34 -0.89
CA GLY A 182 26.05 -7.03 -0.87
C GLY A 182 26.67 -6.68 0.49
N TRP A 183 26.08 -7.13 1.59
CA TRP A 183 26.66 -6.97 2.93
C TRP A 183 27.91 -7.83 3.13
N MET A 184 27.89 -9.09 2.71
CA MET A 184 29.04 -10.01 2.81
C MET A 184 30.25 -9.51 2.01
N GLN A 185 30.03 -9.00 0.79
CA GLN A 185 31.10 -8.42 -0.03
C GLN A 185 31.79 -7.21 0.63
N ARG A 186 31.09 -6.49 1.52
CA ARG A 186 31.65 -5.34 2.25
C ARG A 186 32.44 -5.75 3.48
N LEU A 187 32.09 -6.89 4.09
CA LEU A 187 32.76 -7.40 5.29
C LEU A 187 33.97 -8.28 4.97
N LEU A 188 33.96 -8.97 3.84
CA LEU A 188 35.07 -9.78 3.35
C LEU A 188 35.53 -9.25 1.99
N PRO A 189 36.21 -8.10 1.95
CA PRO A 189 36.88 -7.66 0.72
C PRO A 189 37.99 -8.67 0.42
N SER A 190 37.88 -9.33 -0.74
CA SER A 190 38.90 -10.21 -1.32
C SER A 190 40.16 -9.45 -1.71
#